data_AF-F4S8A9-F1
#
_entry.id   AF-F4S8A9-F1
#
_cell.length_a   1.000
_cell.length_b   1.000
_cell.length_c   1.000
_cell.angle_alpha   90.00
_cell.angle_beta   90.00
_cell.angle_gamma   90.00
#
_symmetry.space_group_name_H-M   'P 1'
#
loop_
_entity.id
_entity.type
_entity.pdbx_description
1 polymer ?
#
loop_
_entity_poly.entity_id
_entity_poly.type
_entity_poly.pdbx_seq_one_letter_code
_entity_poly.pdbx_strand_id
1 'polypeptide(L)'
;MKRIDELIKSLNESNQVYFTFEFFPPKTIDGLQNLQTRIQRMIKLNPSMIHFTWGPNGSTFKTSLGLVSFVQIELGFPTCLHLTCTNLSIDLLNQALNEAKKLGIVNILALRGDPPRPNEYTTDPTTTTTTTTEFNHAIDLVKYINLNYPKTFCLGVAGYPEGSSEYDSNQELNFLKEKVNAGAEFIVSQLFYDTQTFLDWYHDCRRVGNVPIIPSIMPIQSYESFRRLTALTKIKVPQTILDSLSPIQTNDQAVKDFGLKLSLETIRTLRSHHINSFHLCTLNLEVTITRLLSSLNWTTPSMSSTTTTTLLLPPNDSRILPIVQPGLEPNTWDEFPNGRFGDSRSPAYGKIDQYYGGIGKLSCDSLTGLKQWGSPKSEAEITDLFVRYTKREIDSTPWSDTPLLEESDLISDTILKMNMKGYWTISSQPACDGFPSDNQFVGFGPKGGYIYQKSFVEFFLNQTQLEILLMAIEMENSKAEVGMLKYFAGKRNSDEIKSNVNVGETNVVTWGVFRSAEVVTTTIIELNSFKTWKDEAFEIWSSWESLFHHQTDHQTKTLINSIGNEKWLCTIIDHDFKLEEKLWKFLEFNCI
;
A
#
# COMPACT_ATOMS: atom_id res chain seq x y z
N MET A 1 5.02 -30.40 -4.86
CA MET A 1 5.27 -29.17 -4.06
C MET A 1 5.13 -29.50 -2.58
N LYS A 2 5.89 -28.85 -1.70
CA LYS A 2 5.87 -29.10 -0.24
C LYS A 2 4.65 -28.45 0.40
N ARG A 3 4.01 -29.14 1.36
CA ARG A 3 2.92 -28.62 2.18
C ARG A 3 3.49 -27.86 3.40
N ILE A 4 2.87 -26.75 3.79
CA ILE A 4 3.33 -25.94 4.94
C ILE A 4 3.37 -26.77 6.22
N ASP A 5 2.29 -27.47 6.52
CA ASP A 5 2.10 -28.10 7.82
C ASP A 5 3.13 -29.21 8.07
N GLU A 6 3.46 -30.00 7.04
CA GLU A 6 4.51 -31.02 7.07
C GLU A 6 5.89 -30.39 7.25
N LEU A 7 6.15 -29.30 6.52
CA LEU A 7 7.43 -28.59 6.58
C LEU A 7 7.68 -28.05 7.99
N ILE A 8 6.69 -27.38 8.60
CA ILE A 8 6.84 -26.84 9.96
C ILE A 8 7.00 -27.94 11.00
N LYS A 9 6.24 -29.04 10.90
CA LYS A 9 6.39 -30.20 11.81
C LYS A 9 7.83 -30.73 11.77
N SER A 10 8.39 -30.93 10.58
CA SER A 10 9.77 -31.43 10.42
C SER A 10 10.84 -30.46 10.94
N LEU A 11 10.61 -29.15 10.84
CA LEU A 11 11.56 -28.12 11.28
C LEU A 11 11.54 -27.93 12.80
N ASN A 12 10.37 -28.07 13.43
CA ASN A 12 10.24 -28.04 14.89
C ASN A 12 11.03 -29.17 15.56
N GLU A 13 11.11 -30.35 14.93
CA GLU A 13 11.91 -31.48 15.43
C GLU A 13 13.42 -31.22 15.34
N SER A 14 13.87 -30.39 14.39
CA SER A 14 15.29 -30.12 14.13
C SER A 14 15.79 -28.77 14.69
N ASN A 15 14.92 -28.04 15.42
CA ASN A 15 15.15 -26.67 15.91
C ASN A 15 15.61 -25.69 14.80
N GLN A 16 15.24 -25.98 13.55
CA GLN A 16 15.52 -25.13 12.40
C GLN A 16 14.47 -24.03 12.31
N VAL A 17 14.89 -22.87 11.79
CA VAL A 17 14.00 -21.73 11.61
C VAL A 17 13.24 -21.87 10.29
N TYR A 18 11.92 -21.74 10.38
CA TYR A 18 11.04 -21.58 9.23
C TYR A 18 10.69 -20.11 9.07
N PHE A 19 10.87 -19.56 7.87
CA PHE A 19 10.33 -18.22 7.58
C PHE A 19 9.79 -18.13 6.16
N THR A 20 8.75 -17.33 5.97
CA THR A 20 8.14 -17.06 4.67
C THR A 20 8.13 -15.59 4.35
N PHE A 21 8.01 -15.26 3.07
CA PHE A 21 7.81 -13.90 2.60
C PHE A 21 6.41 -13.73 2.05
N GLU A 22 5.74 -12.63 2.42
CA GLU A 22 4.50 -12.20 1.78
C GLU A 22 4.77 -11.09 0.76
N PHE A 23 4.21 -11.25 -0.44
CA PHE A 23 4.16 -10.22 -1.48
C PHE A 23 2.71 -9.96 -1.89
N PHE A 24 2.45 -8.75 -2.36
CA PHE A 24 1.17 -8.36 -2.94
C PHE A 24 1.30 -8.07 -4.44
N PRO A 25 0.24 -8.30 -5.24
CA PRO A 25 0.24 -8.00 -6.67
C PRO A 25 0.40 -6.49 -6.92
N PRO A 26 1.39 -6.04 -7.72
CA PRO A 26 1.59 -4.63 -8.05
C PRO A 26 0.45 -4.07 -8.91
N LYS A 27 0.27 -2.73 -8.88
CA LYS A 27 -0.78 -2.05 -9.66
C LYS A 27 -0.43 -1.84 -11.13
N THR A 28 0.85 -1.75 -11.42
CA THR A 28 1.37 -1.39 -12.74
C THR A 28 2.07 -2.59 -13.37
N ILE A 29 2.13 -2.60 -14.70
CA ILE A 29 2.85 -3.63 -15.45
C ILE A 29 4.35 -3.58 -15.13
N ASP A 30 4.92 -2.37 -15.04
CA ASP A 30 6.33 -2.17 -14.69
C ASP A 30 6.61 -2.65 -13.24
N GLY A 31 5.70 -2.33 -12.31
CA GLY A 31 5.74 -2.85 -10.94
C GLY A 31 5.70 -4.37 -10.89
N LEU A 32 4.92 -5.02 -11.76
CA LEU A 32 4.89 -6.48 -11.85
C LEU A 32 6.24 -7.06 -12.31
N GLN A 33 6.85 -6.49 -13.34
CA GLN A 33 8.16 -6.93 -13.85
C GLN A 33 9.27 -6.73 -12.82
N ASN A 34 9.27 -5.58 -12.14
CA ASN A 34 10.23 -5.30 -11.07
C ASN A 34 10.01 -6.23 -9.87
N LEU A 35 8.76 -6.61 -9.54
CA LEU A 35 8.49 -7.56 -8.47
C LEU A 35 9.06 -8.94 -8.79
N GLN A 36 8.88 -9.40 -10.03
CA GLN A 36 9.44 -10.68 -10.48
C GLN A 36 10.96 -10.71 -10.32
N THR A 37 11.64 -9.63 -10.71
CA THR A 37 13.08 -9.47 -10.54
C THR A 37 13.47 -9.44 -9.05
N ARG A 38 12.73 -8.73 -8.20
CA ARG A 38 12.95 -8.71 -6.75
C ARG A 38 12.77 -10.09 -6.12
N ILE A 39 11.73 -10.82 -6.49
CA ILE A 39 11.48 -12.18 -5.98
C ILE A 39 12.66 -13.10 -6.31
N GLN A 40 13.22 -13.03 -7.52
CA GLN A 40 14.41 -13.80 -7.90
C GLN A 40 15.63 -13.50 -7.02
N ARG A 41 15.78 -12.26 -6.55
CA ARG A 41 16.84 -11.89 -5.58
C ARG A 41 16.50 -12.40 -4.17
N MET A 42 15.27 -12.15 -3.70
CA MET A 42 14.86 -12.49 -2.34
C MET A 42 14.76 -14.01 -2.10
N ILE A 43 14.48 -14.83 -3.11
CA ILE A 43 14.55 -16.30 -3.00
C ILE A 43 15.95 -16.78 -2.60
N LYS A 44 17.02 -16.04 -2.96
CA LYS A 44 18.40 -16.36 -2.56
C LYS A 44 18.65 -16.16 -1.07
N LEU A 45 17.77 -15.43 -0.37
CA LEU A 45 17.75 -15.35 1.10
C LEU A 45 17.22 -16.65 1.74
N ASN A 46 16.85 -17.64 0.91
CA ASN A 46 16.41 -18.99 1.28
C ASN A 46 15.19 -19.01 2.23
N PRO A 47 14.09 -18.28 1.91
CA PRO A 47 12.84 -18.48 2.63
C PRO A 47 12.36 -19.92 2.47
N SER A 48 11.49 -20.37 3.35
CA SER A 48 10.88 -21.69 3.22
C SER A 48 9.72 -21.69 2.23
N MET A 49 9.08 -20.53 2.01
CA MET A 49 7.99 -20.36 1.06
C MET A 49 7.67 -18.89 0.77
N ILE A 50 6.96 -18.65 -0.32
CA ILE A 50 6.41 -17.33 -0.69
C ILE A 50 4.88 -17.33 -0.65
N HIS A 51 4.30 -16.32 -0.03
CA HIS A 51 2.86 -16.06 0.00
C HIS A 51 2.52 -14.93 -0.95
N PHE A 52 1.39 -15.07 -1.65
CA PHE A 52 0.82 -14.01 -2.47
C PHE A 52 -0.57 -13.63 -1.96
N THR A 53 -0.74 -12.34 -1.67
CA THR A 53 -2.02 -11.81 -1.23
C THR A 53 -3.06 -11.82 -2.36
N TRP A 54 -4.30 -11.63 -1.96
CA TRP A 54 -5.47 -11.65 -2.82
C TRP A 54 -6.30 -10.41 -2.53
N GLY A 55 -6.55 -9.60 -3.56
CA GLY A 55 -7.31 -8.37 -3.44
C GLY A 55 -8.81 -8.61 -3.24
N PRO A 56 -9.54 -7.61 -2.72
CA PRO A 56 -10.98 -7.68 -2.54
C PRO A 56 -11.71 -8.10 -3.82
N ASN A 57 -12.77 -8.89 -3.67
CA ASN A 57 -13.66 -9.36 -4.74
C ASN A 57 -12.94 -10.09 -5.91
N GLY A 58 -11.72 -10.60 -5.68
CA GLY A 58 -10.95 -11.26 -6.73
C GLY A 58 -10.37 -10.32 -7.79
N SER A 59 -10.34 -9.02 -7.51
CA SER A 59 -9.80 -7.98 -8.41
C SER A 59 -8.38 -8.30 -8.90
N THR A 60 -7.55 -8.90 -8.05
CA THR A 60 -6.16 -9.24 -8.37
C THR A 60 -5.95 -10.71 -8.75
N PHE A 61 -7.03 -11.49 -8.90
CA PHE A 61 -6.97 -12.95 -9.12
C PHE A 61 -5.96 -13.35 -10.20
N LYS A 62 -6.08 -12.74 -11.39
CA LYS A 62 -5.22 -13.06 -12.54
C LYS A 62 -3.75 -12.74 -12.25
N THR A 63 -3.48 -11.60 -11.61
CA THR A 63 -2.12 -11.17 -11.28
C THR A 63 -1.51 -12.04 -10.19
N SER A 64 -2.26 -12.36 -9.12
CA SER A 64 -1.79 -13.24 -8.05
C SER A 64 -1.50 -14.65 -8.56
N LEU A 65 -2.36 -15.22 -9.43
CA LEU A 65 -2.07 -16.51 -10.08
C LEU A 65 -0.86 -16.45 -11.01
N GLY A 66 -0.70 -15.37 -11.77
CA GLY A 66 0.47 -15.16 -12.64
C GLY A 66 1.77 -15.15 -11.84
N LEU A 67 1.79 -14.45 -10.70
CA LEU A 67 2.93 -14.42 -9.77
C LEU A 67 3.22 -15.79 -9.16
N VAL A 68 2.18 -16.51 -8.72
CA VAL A 68 2.35 -17.89 -8.25
C VAL A 68 2.92 -18.78 -9.34
N SER A 69 2.37 -18.73 -10.55
CA SER A 69 2.85 -19.50 -11.70
C SER A 69 4.32 -19.21 -11.99
N PHE A 70 4.72 -17.95 -12.02
CA PHE A 70 6.12 -17.54 -12.20
C PHE A 70 7.02 -18.18 -11.14
N VAL A 71 6.69 -18.04 -9.85
CA VAL A 71 7.53 -18.57 -8.76
C VAL A 71 7.56 -20.10 -8.73
N GLN A 72 6.41 -20.75 -8.94
CA GLN A 72 6.28 -22.18 -8.79
C GLN A 72 6.77 -22.95 -10.02
N ILE A 73 6.37 -22.51 -11.22
CA ILE A 73 6.67 -23.22 -12.46
C ILE A 73 8.03 -22.80 -13.01
N GLU A 74 8.32 -21.50 -13.05
CA GLU A 74 9.57 -21.03 -13.65
C GLU A 74 10.74 -21.09 -12.67
N LEU A 75 10.53 -20.69 -11.41
CA LEU A 75 11.59 -20.68 -10.39
C LEU A 75 11.63 -21.98 -9.55
N GLY A 76 10.64 -22.86 -9.68
CA GLY A 76 10.60 -24.14 -8.95
C GLY A 76 10.43 -24.00 -7.44
N PHE A 77 9.86 -22.88 -6.97
CA PHE A 77 9.84 -22.52 -5.55
C PHE A 77 8.43 -22.64 -4.93
N PRO A 78 8.29 -23.13 -3.68
CA PRO A 78 6.96 -23.34 -3.07
C PRO A 78 6.23 -22.02 -2.81
N THR A 79 4.92 -22.06 -3.02
CA THR A 79 4.03 -20.91 -2.84
C THR A 79 2.80 -21.21 -1.98
N CYS A 80 2.22 -20.18 -1.38
CA CYS A 80 0.87 -20.16 -0.82
C CYS A 80 0.05 -19.04 -1.44
N LEU A 81 -1.14 -19.40 -1.94
CA LEU A 81 -2.09 -18.44 -2.49
C LEU A 81 -3.09 -18.03 -1.42
N HIS A 82 -3.27 -16.73 -1.19
CA HIS A 82 -4.38 -16.25 -0.38
C HIS A 82 -5.67 -16.33 -1.18
N LEU A 83 -6.79 -16.60 -0.50
CA LEU A 83 -8.10 -16.68 -1.14
C LEU A 83 -9.17 -16.17 -0.18
N THR A 84 -9.86 -15.09 -0.55
CA THR A 84 -11.00 -14.56 0.19
C THR A 84 -12.30 -15.20 -0.30
N CYS A 85 -13.41 -15.07 0.46
CA CYS A 85 -14.70 -15.65 0.06
C CYS A 85 -15.86 -14.63 0.00
N THR A 86 -15.72 -13.46 0.61
CA THR A 86 -16.76 -12.42 0.56
C THR A 86 -16.88 -11.83 -0.85
N ASN A 87 -18.12 -11.64 -1.31
CA ASN A 87 -18.52 -11.10 -2.63
C ASN A 87 -17.94 -11.81 -3.85
N LEU A 88 -17.51 -13.05 -3.72
CA LEU A 88 -17.09 -13.87 -4.86
C LEU A 88 -18.23 -14.77 -5.29
N SER A 89 -18.52 -14.80 -6.59
CA SER A 89 -19.43 -15.81 -7.13
C SER A 89 -18.80 -17.19 -6.98
N ILE A 90 -19.62 -18.20 -6.71
CA ILE A 90 -19.16 -19.59 -6.62
C ILE A 90 -18.46 -20.05 -7.90
N ASP A 91 -18.87 -19.53 -9.06
CA ASP A 91 -18.22 -19.80 -10.35
C ASP A 91 -16.80 -19.26 -10.41
N LEU A 92 -16.58 -18.03 -9.94
CA LEU A 92 -15.24 -17.42 -9.89
C LEU A 92 -14.36 -18.13 -8.85
N LEU A 93 -14.93 -18.52 -7.70
CA LEU A 93 -14.25 -19.33 -6.70
C LEU A 93 -13.81 -20.70 -7.27
N ASN A 94 -14.71 -21.39 -7.97
CA ASN A 94 -14.41 -22.66 -8.63
C ASN A 94 -13.38 -22.50 -9.73
N GLN A 95 -13.47 -21.44 -10.52
CA GLN A 95 -12.44 -21.10 -11.50
C GLN A 95 -11.08 -20.94 -10.81
N ALA A 96 -11.02 -20.18 -9.72
CA ALA A 96 -9.78 -19.96 -8.97
C ALA A 96 -9.19 -21.25 -8.41
N LEU A 97 -10.00 -22.10 -7.76
CA LEU A 97 -9.55 -23.37 -7.20
C LEU A 97 -9.11 -24.37 -8.30
N ASN A 98 -9.82 -24.41 -9.42
CA ASN A 98 -9.45 -25.27 -10.55
C ASN A 98 -8.14 -24.84 -11.20
N GLU A 99 -7.95 -23.53 -11.43
CA GLU A 99 -6.68 -23.01 -11.95
C GLU A 99 -5.54 -23.23 -10.96
N ALA A 100 -5.77 -22.99 -9.67
CA ALA A 100 -4.78 -23.27 -8.62
C ALA A 100 -4.34 -24.75 -8.64
N LYS A 101 -5.30 -25.67 -8.74
CA LYS A 101 -5.03 -27.11 -8.87
C LYS A 101 -4.24 -27.44 -10.15
N LYS A 102 -4.60 -26.85 -11.30
CA LYS A 102 -3.88 -27.06 -12.58
C LYS A 102 -2.43 -26.60 -12.52
N LEU A 103 -2.16 -25.48 -11.84
CA LEU A 103 -0.81 -24.95 -11.61
C LEU A 103 -0.05 -25.74 -10.52
N GLY A 104 -0.67 -26.75 -9.91
CA GLY A 104 -0.08 -27.58 -8.87
C GLY A 104 0.07 -26.86 -7.53
N ILE A 105 -0.67 -25.77 -7.30
CA ILE A 105 -0.70 -25.08 -6.01
C ILE A 105 -1.29 -26.04 -4.98
N VAL A 106 -0.59 -26.22 -3.86
CA VAL A 106 -1.02 -27.13 -2.79
C VAL A 106 -1.23 -26.42 -1.46
N ASN A 107 -0.94 -25.12 -1.35
CA ASN A 107 -1.13 -24.36 -0.11
C ASN A 107 -2.07 -23.16 -0.37
N ILE A 108 -3.17 -23.08 0.37
CA ILE A 108 -4.14 -21.97 0.29
C ILE A 108 -4.34 -21.39 1.68
N LEU A 109 -4.23 -20.06 1.82
CA LEU A 109 -4.67 -19.36 3.02
C LEU A 109 -6.12 -18.88 2.81
N ALA A 110 -7.06 -19.57 3.45
CA ALA A 110 -8.48 -19.28 3.37
C ALA A 110 -8.85 -18.11 4.29
N LEU A 111 -9.38 -17.05 3.71
CA LEU A 111 -9.70 -15.79 4.37
C LEU A 111 -11.17 -15.43 4.11
N ARG A 112 -11.75 -14.62 4.99
CA ARG A 112 -13.07 -14.02 4.74
C ARG A 112 -12.96 -12.99 3.62
N GLY A 113 -12.04 -12.04 3.80
CA GLY A 113 -12.08 -10.76 3.08
C GLY A 113 -12.78 -9.71 3.93
N ASP A 114 -12.64 -8.45 3.52
CA ASP A 114 -13.34 -7.33 4.16
C ASP A 114 -14.80 -7.28 3.71
N PRO A 115 -15.69 -6.74 4.56
CA PRO A 115 -17.10 -6.61 4.21
C PRO A 115 -17.28 -5.78 2.92
N PRO A 116 -18.29 -6.12 2.10
CA PRO A 116 -18.64 -5.35 0.90
C PRO A 116 -18.82 -3.88 1.20
N ARG A 117 -18.46 -3.03 0.24
CA ARG A 117 -18.97 -1.67 0.25
C ARG A 117 -20.48 -1.70 -0.07
N PRO A 118 -21.28 -0.80 0.50
CA PRO A 118 -22.71 -0.70 0.23
C PRO A 118 -23.09 -0.56 -1.26
N ASN A 119 -22.18 -0.02 -2.08
CA ASN A 119 -22.36 0.16 -3.52
C ASN A 119 -21.95 -1.06 -4.36
N GLU A 120 -21.38 -2.11 -3.75
CA GLU A 120 -21.12 -3.40 -4.41
C GLU A 120 -22.36 -4.31 -4.42
N TYR A 121 -23.41 -3.92 -3.68
CA TYR A 121 -24.75 -4.42 -3.90
C TYR A 121 -25.36 -3.68 -5.09
N THR A 122 -25.29 -4.28 -6.29
CA THR A 122 -26.05 -3.97 -7.52
C THR A 122 -25.52 -2.90 -8.50
N THR A 123 -25.15 -3.32 -9.71
CA THR A 123 -25.35 -2.55 -10.97
C THR A 123 -25.39 -3.48 -12.21
N ASP A 124 -26.44 -4.29 -12.36
CA ASP A 124 -27.01 -4.61 -13.68
C ASP A 124 -28.38 -5.31 -13.50
N PRO A 125 -29.52 -4.72 -13.90
CA PRO A 125 -30.83 -5.39 -13.88
C PRO A 125 -30.90 -6.57 -14.87
N THR A 126 -29.91 -6.73 -15.76
CA THR A 126 -29.92 -7.74 -16.82
C THR A 126 -28.94 -8.90 -16.60
N THR A 127 -28.01 -8.79 -15.65
CA THR A 127 -27.23 -9.95 -15.20
C THR A 127 -27.76 -10.44 -13.86
N THR A 128 -28.47 -11.56 -13.87
CA THR A 128 -28.65 -12.40 -12.69
C THR A 128 -27.32 -13.06 -12.30
N THR A 129 -26.34 -12.25 -11.88
CA THR A 129 -25.25 -12.77 -11.04
C THR A 129 -25.82 -12.88 -9.65
N THR A 130 -26.26 -14.08 -9.29
CA THR A 130 -26.58 -14.43 -7.92
C THR A 130 -25.31 -14.23 -7.08
N THR A 131 -25.16 -13.06 -6.45
CA THR A 131 -24.30 -12.92 -5.26
C THR A 131 -24.94 -13.81 -4.20
N THR A 132 -24.56 -15.09 -4.19
CA THR A 132 -25.10 -16.03 -3.22
C THR A 132 -24.53 -15.68 -1.86
N THR A 133 -25.42 -15.52 -0.90
CA THR A 133 -25.22 -15.31 0.54
C THR A 133 -24.53 -16.49 1.24
N GLU A 134 -23.77 -17.32 0.51
CA GLU A 134 -23.35 -18.65 0.93
C GLU A 134 -22.00 -18.67 1.66
N PHE A 135 -21.14 -17.67 1.44
CA PHE A 135 -19.82 -17.56 2.08
C PHE A 135 -19.68 -16.28 2.89
N ASN A 136 -20.05 -16.34 4.17
CA ASN A 136 -20.03 -15.18 5.06
C ASN A 136 -18.76 -15.14 5.92
N HIS A 137 -18.16 -16.31 6.16
CA HIS A 137 -17.00 -16.47 7.01
C HIS A 137 -15.95 -17.38 6.37
N ALA A 138 -14.69 -17.22 6.78
CA ALA A 138 -13.58 -18.06 6.28
C ALA A 138 -13.81 -19.57 6.51
N ILE A 139 -14.58 -19.95 7.54
CA ILE A 139 -14.95 -21.35 7.79
C ILE A 139 -15.79 -21.96 6.66
N ASP A 140 -16.63 -21.16 6.00
CA ASP A 140 -17.47 -21.61 4.89
C ASP A 140 -16.58 -22.01 3.71
N LEU A 141 -15.56 -21.20 3.42
CA LEU A 141 -14.54 -21.49 2.41
C LEU A 141 -13.74 -22.75 2.74
N VAL A 142 -13.31 -22.91 4.00
CA VAL A 142 -12.59 -24.12 4.45
C VAL A 142 -13.44 -25.38 4.24
N LYS A 143 -14.70 -25.36 4.69
CA LYS A 143 -15.64 -26.48 4.52
C LYS A 143 -15.86 -26.80 3.05
N TYR A 144 -16.05 -25.78 2.23
CA TYR A 144 -16.28 -25.94 0.80
C TYR A 144 -15.09 -26.55 0.06
N ILE A 145 -13.87 -26.06 0.32
CA ILE A 145 -12.67 -26.60 -0.31
C ILE A 145 -12.44 -28.05 0.15
N ASN A 146 -12.61 -28.34 1.44
CA ASN A 146 -12.43 -29.71 1.95
C ASN A 146 -13.45 -30.70 1.37
N LEU A 147 -14.68 -30.25 1.11
CA LEU A 147 -15.71 -31.08 0.49
C LEU A 147 -15.44 -31.34 -1.00
N ASN A 148 -15.11 -30.29 -1.77
CA ASN A 148 -15.03 -30.36 -3.23
C ASN A 148 -13.64 -30.72 -3.76
N TYR A 149 -12.59 -30.47 -2.97
CA TYR A 149 -11.18 -30.72 -3.31
C TYR A 149 -10.47 -31.54 -2.22
N PRO A 150 -11.02 -32.69 -1.81
CA PRO A 150 -10.53 -33.44 -0.67
C PRO A 150 -9.05 -33.79 -0.84
N LYS A 151 -8.24 -33.51 0.18
CA LYS A 151 -6.79 -33.78 0.23
C LYS A 151 -5.97 -33.15 -0.91
N THR A 152 -6.54 -32.19 -1.65
CA THR A 152 -5.81 -31.51 -2.74
C THR A 152 -4.94 -30.38 -2.19
N PHE A 153 -5.48 -29.60 -1.25
CA PHE A 153 -4.82 -28.42 -0.69
C PHE A 153 -4.47 -28.62 0.80
N CYS A 154 -3.46 -27.90 1.27
CA CYS A 154 -3.13 -27.63 2.66
C CYS A 154 -3.75 -26.28 2.99
N LEU A 155 -4.76 -26.28 3.87
CA LEU A 155 -5.54 -25.08 4.16
C LEU A 155 -5.00 -24.37 5.40
N GLY A 156 -4.67 -23.09 5.25
CA GLY A 156 -4.39 -22.19 6.35
C GLY A 156 -5.57 -21.30 6.66
N VAL A 157 -5.60 -20.74 7.87
CA VAL A 157 -6.53 -19.66 8.23
C VAL A 157 -5.82 -18.55 9.01
N ALA A 158 -6.39 -17.34 8.96
CA ALA A 158 -5.93 -16.24 9.80
C ALA A 158 -6.40 -16.41 11.26
N GLY A 159 -5.55 -16.04 12.22
CA GLY A 159 -5.87 -15.92 13.65
C GLY A 159 -5.55 -14.51 14.17
N TYR A 160 -6.35 -13.98 15.09
CA TYR A 160 -6.24 -12.58 15.52
C TYR A 160 -5.85 -12.49 17.01
N PRO A 161 -4.57 -12.24 17.34
CA PRO A 161 -4.10 -12.26 18.73
C PRO A 161 -4.81 -11.27 19.65
N GLU A 162 -5.21 -10.12 19.12
CA GLU A 162 -5.82 -9.02 19.88
C GLU A 162 -7.36 -8.96 19.74
N GLY A 163 -7.96 -9.93 19.05
CA GLY A 163 -9.34 -9.85 18.56
C GLY A 163 -9.44 -9.17 17.18
N SER A 164 -10.66 -9.05 16.68
CA SER A 164 -10.96 -8.37 15.41
C SER A 164 -11.77 -7.10 15.65
N SER A 165 -12.13 -6.39 14.58
CA SER A 165 -13.01 -5.22 14.67
C SER A 165 -14.42 -5.54 15.14
N GLU A 166 -14.84 -6.80 15.04
CA GLU A 166 -16.21 -7.27 15.31
C GLU A 166 -16.30 -8.10 16.60
N TYR A 167 -15.22 -8.78 16.97
CA TYR A 167 -15.22 -9.77 18.04
C TYR A 167 -14.00 -9.63 18.95
N ASP A 168 -14.19 -9.92 20.24
CA ASP A 168 -13.09 -9.97 21.19
C ASP A 168 -12.19 -11.20 20.98
N SER A 169 -11.05 -11.23 21.67
CA SER A 169 -10.06 -12.32 21.54
C SER A 169 -10.60 -13.70 21.93
N ASN A 170 -11.54 -13.79 22.88
CA ASN A 170 -12.12 -15.07 23.31
C ASN A 170 -13.09 -15.62 22.28
N GLN A 171 -13.92 -14.75 21.70
CA GLN A 171 -14.81 -15.10 20.59
C GLN A 171 -14.00 -15.52 19.37
N GLU A 172 -12.98 -14.75 18.99
CA GLU A 172 -12.07 -15.08 17.89
C GLU A 172 -11.37 -16.42 18.10
N LEU A 173 -10.95 -16.75 19.34
CA LEU A 173 -10.34 -18.03 19.64
C LEU A 173 -11.31 -19.21 19.41
N ASN A 174 -12.59 -19.05 19.77
CA ASN A 174 -13.61 -20.07 19.51
C ASN A 174 -13.83 -20.26 18.00
N PHE A 175 -13.97 -19.18 17.23
CA PHE A 175 -14.09 -19.26 15.77
C PHE A 175 -12.84 -19.83 15.10
N LEU A 176 -11.65 -19.52 15.61
CA LEU A 176 -10.40 -20.11 15.17
C LEU A 176 -10.40 -21.63 15.39
N LYS A 177 -10.84 -22.09 16.56
CA LYS A 177 -11.00 -23.52 16.85
C LYS A 177 -11.98 -24.18 15.88
N GLU A 178 -13.11 -23.55 15.58
CA GLU A 178 -14.08 -24.06 14.61
C GLU A 178 -13.51 -24.17 13.19
N LYS A 179 -12.74 -23.16 12.74
CA LYS A 179 -12.02 -23.20 11.46
C LYS A 179 -11.02 -24.35 11.38
N VAL A 180 -10.26 -24.57 12.45
CA VAL A 180 -9.32 -25.71 12.55
C VAL A 180 -10.08 -27.04 12.51
N ASN A 181 -11.18 -27.18 13.27
CA ASN A 181 -12.01 -28.38 13.27
C ASN A 181 -12.67 -28.65 11.91
N ALA A 182 -12.95 -27.60 11.12
CA ALA A 182 -13.44 -27.73 9.74
C ALA A 182 -12.36 -28.22 8.75
N GLY A 183 -11.10 -28.32 9.19
CA GLY A 183 -9.99 -28.91 8.45
C GLY A 183 -8.95 -27.89 7.97
N ALA A 184 -8.78 -26.77 8.68
CA ALA A 184 -7.56 -25.96 8.53
C ALA A 184 -6.38 -26.63 9.25
N GLU A 185 -5.22 -26.60 8.63
CA GLU A 185 -4.02 -27.37 9.01
C GLU A 185 -2.87 -26.50 9.52
N PHE A 186 -2.94 -25.18 9.33
CA PHE A 186 -2.04 -24.20 9.94
C PHE A 186 -2.73 -22.85 10.16
N ILE A 187 -2.14 -22.02 11.02
CA ILE A 187 -2.63 -20.68 11.34
C ILE A 187 -1.53 -19.67 11.04
N VAL A 188 -1.88 -18.58 10.36
CA VAL A 188 -1.04 -17.37 10.24
C VAL A 188 -1.67 -16.31 11.11
N SER A 189 -0.91 -15.70 12.04
CA SER A 189 -1.48 -14.65 12.87
C SER A 189 -1.67 -13.37 12.07
N GLN A 190 -2.61 -12.53 12.49
CA GLN A 190 -2.58 -11.11 12.16
C GLN A 190 -1.32 -10.48 12.76
N LEU A 191 -0.93 -9.34 12.21
CA LEU A 191 0.13 -8.47 12.74
C LEU A 191 -0.13 -8.11 14.21
N PHE A 192 0.95 -7.89 14.96
CA PHE A 192 0.93 -7.44 16.35
C PHE A 192 2.21 -6.65 16.65
N TYR A 193 2.14 -5.70 17.58
CA TYR A 193 3.30 -4.94 18.05
C TYR A 193 3.55 -5.11 19.56
N ASP A 194 2.59 -5.70 20.29
CA ASP A 194 2.78 -6.19 21.64
C ASP A 194 3.11 -7.69 21.63
N THR A 195 4.38 -8.01 21.91
CA THR A 195 4.86 -9.40 21.92
C THR A 195 4.23 -10.22 23.04
N GLN A 196 3.93 -9.60 24.20
CA GLN A 196 3.34 -10.31 25.32
C GLN A 196 1.90 -10.72 25.00
N THR A 197 1.12 -9.80 24.42
CA THR A 197 -0.25 -10.09 23.99
C THR A 197 -0.29 -11.25 22.99
N PHE A 198 0.67 -11.32 22.05
CA PHE A 198 0.78 -12.49 21.16
C PHE A 198 1.11 -13.78 21.91
N LEU A 199 2.05 -13.76 22.86
CA LEU A 199 2.45 -14.95 23.62
C LEU A 199 1.28 -15.49 24.46
N ASP A 200 0.51 -14.62 25.10
CA ASP A 200 -0.67 -15.00 25.88
C ASP A 200 -1.70 -15.71 24.97
N TRP A 201 -2.01 -15.10 23.81
CA TRP A 201 -2.88 -15.71 22.80
C TRP A 201 -2.33 -17.04 22.26
N TYR A 202 -1.03 -17.13 21.99
CA TYR A 202 -0.38 -18.36 21.55
C TYR A 202 -0.56 -19.48 22.58
N HIS A 203 -0.39 -19.18 23.87
CA HIS A 203 -0.61 -20.13 24.95
C HIS A 203 -2.08 -20.55 25.05
N ASP A 204 -3.03 -19.63 24.89
CA ASP A 204 -4.46 -19.95 24.84
C ASP A 204 -4.79 -20.89 23.67
N CYS A 205 -4.27 -20.62 22.46
CA CYS A 205 -4.41 -21.50 21.30
C CYS A 205 -3.85 -22.90 21.56
N ARG A 206 -2.67 -23.00 22.19
CA ARG A 206 -2.03 -24.29 22.51
C ARG A 206 -2.82 -25.13 23.51
N ARG A 207 -3.68 -24.54 24.34
CA ARG A 207 -4.58 -25.30 25.23
C ARG A 207 -5.72 -25.98 24.48
N VAL A 208 -6.08 -25.52 23.29
CA VAL A 208 -7.28 -25.99 22.55
C VAL A 208 -6.98 -26.64 21.20
N GLY A 209 -5.75 -26.53 20.68
CA GLY A 209 -5.36 -27.10 19.39
C GLY A 209 -3.85 -27.21 19.18
N ASN A 210 -3.46 -28.03 18.20
CA ASN A 210 -2.06 -28.42 17.97
C ASN A 210 -1.53 -28.09 16.55
N VAL A 211 -2.35 -27.46 15.69
CA VAL A 211 -1.87 -27.04 14.37
C VAL A 211 -0.74 -26.01 14.51
N PRO A 212 0.20 -25.91 13.53
CA PRO A 212 1.21 -24.87 13.53
C PRO A 212 0.61 -23.46 13.56
N ILE A 213 1.22 -22.56 14.33
CA ILE A 213 0.84 -21.15 14.42
C ILE A 213 2.08 -20.33 14.03
N ILE A 214 1.94 -19.51 13.00
CA ILE A 214 3.02 -18.75 12.39
C ILE A 214 2.78 -17.25 12.72
N PRO A 215 3.54 -16.64 13.65
CA PRO A 215 3.48 -15.20 13.89
C PRO A 215 3.84 -14.40 12.64
N SER A 216 3.03 -13.40 12.33
CA SER A 216 3.30 -12.42 11.29
C SER A 216 4.08 -11.23 11.84
N ILE A 217 5.25 -10.97 11.26
CA ILE A 217 6.15 -9.87 11.62
C ILE A 217 6.26 -8.93 10.43
N MET A 218 5.90 -7.67 10.64
CA MET A 218 6.07 -6.62 9.66
C MET A 218 6.98 -5.52 10.22
N PRO A 219 8.19 -5.33 9.68
CA PRO A 219 9.05 -4.23 10.07
C PRO A 219 8.38 -2.88 9.74
N ILE A 220 8.52 -1.91 10.66
CA ILE A 220 8.06 -0.53 10.43
C ILE A 220 8.99 0.13 9.41
N GLN A 221 8.44 0.57 8.28
CA GLN A 221 9.22 1.13 7.15
C GLN A 221 9.08 2.65 7.01
N SER A 222 7.95 3.22 7.46
CA SER A 222 7.67 4.65 7.47
C SER A 222 6.65 4.94 8.57
N TYR A 223 6.66 6.16 9.10
CA TYR A 223 5.76 6.52 10.20
C TYR A 223 4.31 6.62 9.71
N GLU A 224 4.09 7.34 8.61
CA GLU A 224 2.76 7.58 8.05
C GLU A 224 2.05 6.26 7.68
N SER A 225 2.72 5.37 6.94
CA SER A 225 2.12 4.09 6.56
C SER A 225 1.85 3.18 7.76
N PHE A 226 2.71 3.22 8.77
CA PHE A 226 2.51 2.47 10.01
C PHE A 226 1.29 2.98 10.80
N ARG A 227 1.12 4.30 10.94
CA ARG A 227 -0.05 4.89 11.60
C ARG A 227 -1.35 4.54 10.88
N ARG A 228 -1.35 4.60 9.55
CA ARG A 228 -2.51 4.22 8.73
C ARG A 228 -2.88 2.76 8.87
N LEU A 229 -1.92 1.86 8.70
CA LEU A 229 -2.17 0.42 8.81
C LEU A 229 -2.70 0.05 10.20
N THR A 230 -2.12 0.60 11.26
CA THR A 230 -2.54 0.30 12.65
C THR A 230 -3.94 0.85 12.95
N ALA A 231 -4.29 2.02 12.41
CA ALA A 231 -5.66 2.54 12.47
C ALA A 231 -6.65 1.66 11.69
N LEU A 232 -6.26 1.20 10.49
CA LEU A 232 -7.08 0.36 9.62
C LEU A 232 -7.40 -0.99 10.25
N THR A 233 -6.38 -1.66 10.76
CA THR A 233 -6.44 -3.02 11.32
C THR A 233 -6.87 -3.03 12.78
N LYS A 234 -6.91 -1.85 13.43
CA LYS A 234 -7.22 -1.66 14.85
C LYS A 234 -6.30 -2.44 15.80
N ILE A 235 -5.09 -2.74 15.34
CA ILE A 235 -4.05 -3.39 16.15
C ILE A 235 -3.57 -2.40 17.22
N LYS A 236 -3.43 -2.85 18.46
CA LYS A 236 -2.93 -2.01 19.55
C LYS A 236 -1.42 -1.88 19.41
N VAL A 237 -0.97 -0.62 19.35
CA VAL A 237 0.45 -0.29 19.39
C VAL A 237 0.80 0.14 20.81
N PRO A 238 1.75 -0.52 21.49
CA PRO A 238 2.27 -0.04 22.77
C PRO A 238 2.66 1.45 22.71
N GLN A 239 2.25 2.22 23.72
CA GLN A 239 2.52 3.66 23.77
C GLN A 239 4.02 3.96 23.71
N THR A 240 4.86 3.09 24.28
CA THR A 240 6.33 3.19 24.23
C THR A 240 6.88 3.18 22.80
N ILE A 241 6.24 2.45 21.88
CA ILE A 241 6.61 2.45 20.45
C ILE A 241 6.23 3.80 19.81
N LEU A 242 5.04 4.31 20.12
CA LEU A 242 4.58 5.61 19.59
C LEU A 242 5.43 6.77 20.09
N ASP A 243 5.77 6.79 21.37
CA ASP A 243 6.63 7.80 22.00
C ASP A 243 8.04 7.77 21.40
N SER A 244 8.53 6.59 21.03
CA SER A 244 9.85 6.43 20.38
C SER A 244 9.85 6.88 18.92
N LEU A 245 8.72 6.71 18.21
CA LEU A 245 8.58 7.08 16.80
C LEU A 245 8.29 8.57 16.60
N SER A 246 7.52 9.19 17.50
CA SER A 246 7.12 10.60 17.40
C SER A 246 8.29 11.57 17.12
N PRO A 247 9.44 11.53 17.83
CA PRO A 247 10.55 12.46 17.59
C PRO A 247 11.30 12.20 16.28
N ILE A 248 11.11 11.04 15.65
CA ILE A 248 11.81 10.64 14.42
C ILE A 248 10.86 10.51 13.23
N GLN A 249 9.59 10.93 13.38
CA GLN A 249 8.52 10.67 12.40
C GLN A 249 8.78 11.24 11.00
N THR A 250 9.61 12.29 10.87
CA THR A 250 10.02 12.90 9.59
C THR A 250 11.35 12.36 9.06
N ASN A 251 12.00 11.45 9.77
CA ASN A 251 13.26 10.82 9.37
C ASN A 251 13.04 9.34 9.04
N ASP A 252 12.73 9.07 7.78
CA ASP A 252 12.46 7.72 7.26
C ASP A 252 13.55 6.70 7.61
N GLN A 253 14.82 7.09 7.53
CA GLN A 253 15.92 6.19 7.85
C GLN A 253 15.93 5.81 9.33
N ALA A 254 15.73 6.79 10.22
CA ALA A 254 15.62 6.54 11.66
C ALA A 254 14.40 5.66 11.98
N VAL A 255 13.26 5.89 11.32
CA VAL A 255 12.05 5.05 11.47
C VAL A 255 12.31 3.61 11.04
N LYS A 256 12.96 3.40 9.88
CA LYS A 256 13.36 2.06 9.40
C LYS A 256 14.29 1.35 10.37
N ASP A 257 15.30 2.07 10.90
CA ASP A 257 16.25 1.50 11.85
C ASP A 257 15.57 1.13 13.18
N PHE A 258 14.61 1.93 13.64
CA PHE A 258 13.75 1.60 14.78
C PHE A 258 12.90 0.36 14.49
N GLY A 259 12.24 0.30 13.32
CA GLY A 259 11.42 -0.84 12.90
C GLY A 259 12.20 -2.15 12.83
N LEU A 260 13.41 -2.11 12.27
CA LEU A 260 14.35 -3.24 12.25
C LEU A 260 14.69 -3.71 13.67
N LYS A 261 15.05 -2.79 14.56
CA LYS A 261 15.37 -3.11 15.97
C LYS A 261 14.19 -3.78 16.67
N LEU A 262 12.99 -3.21 16.53
CA LEU A 262 11.77 -3.76 17.11
C LEU A 262 11.49 -5.18 16.62
N SER A 263 11.55 -5.42 15.30
CA SER A 263 11.35 -6.76 14.74
C SER A 263 12.38 -7.78 15.24
N LEU A 264 13.65 -7.37 15.41
CA LEU A 264 14.70 -8.23 15.98
C LEU A 264 14.39 -8.62 17.43
N GLU A 265 13.94 -7.67 18.25
CA GLU A 265 13.56 -7.91 19.64
C GLU A 265 12.35 -8.85 19.74
N THR A 266 11.32 -8.62 18.92
CA THR A 266 10.14 -9.51 18.84
C THR A 266 10.54 -10.93 18.45
N ILE A 267 11.30 -11.10 17.36
CA ILE A 267 11.71 -12.44 16.88
C ILE A 267 12.57 -13.16 17.94
N ARG A 268 13.54 -12.47 18.56
CA ARG A 268 14.37 -13.07 19.61
C ARG A 268 13.55 -13.52 20.81
N THR A 269 12.56 -12.72 21.21
CA THR A 269 11.64 -13.04 22.31
C THR A 269 10.75 -14.25 21.98
N LEU A 270 10.22 -14.32 20.76
CA LEU A 270 9.42 -15.48 20.33
C LEU A 270 10.27 -16.75 20.26
N ARG A 271 11.53 -16.66 19.82
CA ARG A 271 12.47 -17.79 19.80
C ARG A 271 12.83 -18.29 21.19
N SER A 272 12.95 -17.42 22.19
CA SER A 272 13.17 -17.86 23.57
C SER A 272 11.98 -18.65 24.14
N HIS A 273 10.81 -18.56 23.52
CA HIS A 273 9.62 -19.36 23.82
C HIS A 273 9.44 -20.55 22.87
N HIS A 274 10.51 -20.97 22.17
CA HIS A 274 10.53 -22.10 21.23
C HIS A 274 9.60 -21.94 20.01
N ILE A 275 9.28 -20.71 19.63
CA ILE A 275 8.57 -20.41 18.38
C ILE A 275 9.61 -20.15 17.30
N ASN A 276 9.74 -21.08 16.34
CA ASN A 276 10.76 -21.05 15.28
C ASN A 276 10.19 -20.81 13.88
N SER A 277 8.90 -20.51 13.75
CA SER A 277 8.23 -20.21 12.48
C SER A 277 7.82 -18.75 12.41
N PHE A 278 8.11 -18.06 11.29
CA PHE A 278 7.80 -16.63 11.12
C PHE A 278 7.24 -16.33 9.73
N HIS A 279 6.22 -15.49 9.64
CA HIS A 279 5.71 -14.97 8.39
C HIS A 279 6.15 -13.51 8.27
N LEU A 280 6.98 -13.18 7.28
CA LEU A 280 7.54 -11.85 7.13
C LEU A 280 6.77 -11.09 6.05
N CYS A 281 6.00 -10.09 6.47
CA CYS A 281 5.29 -9.19 5.57
C CYS A 281 6.30 -8.21 4.96
N THR A 282 6.66 -8.41 3.69
CA THR A 282 7.76 -7.68 3.06
C THR A 282 7.36 -6.28 2.60
N LEU A 283 6.06 -6.04 2.40
CA LEU A 283 5.52 -4.88 1.71
C LEU A 283 6.09 -4.68 0.30
N ASN A 284 6.47 -5.79 -0.35
CA ASN A 284 7.23 -5.81 -1.59
C ASN A 284 8.62 -5.13 -1.49
N LEU A 285 9.20 -4.93 -0.30
CA LEU A 285 10.53 -4.32 -0.11
C LEU A 285 11.60 -5.36 0.28
N GLU A 286 12.86 -5.14 -0.10
CA GLU A 286 13.94 -6.13 0.04
C GLU A 286 14.95 -5.77 1.14
N VAL A 287 15.36 -4.52 1.27
CA VAL A 287 16.51 -4.10 2.10
C VAL A 287 16.27 -4.36 3.58
N THR A 288 15.13 -3.95 4.12
CA THR A 288 14.84 -4.12 5.55
C THR A 288 14.73 -5.59 5.94
N ILE A 289 14.14 -6.41 5.06
CA ILE A 289 14.05 -7.86 5.26
C ILE A 289 15.44 -8.50 5.18
N THR A 290 16.26 -8.11 4.21
CA THR A 290 17.65 -8.58 4.08
C THR A 290 18.49 -8.23 5.30
N ARG A 291 18.38 -6.99 5.80
CA ARG A 291 19.05 -6.53 7.03
C ARG A 291 18.58 -7.30 8.26
N LEU A 292 17.27 -7.56 8.35
CA LEU A 292 16.67 -8.35 9.43
C LEU A 292 17.25 -9.77 9.45
N LEU A 293 17.21 -10.47 8.31
CA LEU A 293 17.71 -11.85 8.20
C LEU A 293 19.22 -11.93 8.43
N SER A 294 19.99 -10.96 7.92
CA SER A 294 21.43 -10.88 8.16
C SER A 294 21.74 -10.70 9.65
N SER A 295 21.00 -9.84 10.34
CA SER A 295 21.15 -9.59 11.78
C SER A 295 20.74 -10.78 12.66
N LEU A 296 19.92 -11.68 12.11
CA LEU A 296 19.53 -12.95 12.72
C LEU A 296 20.46 -14.11 12.35
N ASN A 297 21.41 -13.90 11.42
CA ASN A 297 22.24 -14.92 10.79
C ASN A 297 21.42 -16.03 10.11
N TRP A 298 20.29 -15.68 9.48
CA TRP A 298 19.43 -16.62 8.75
C TRP A 298 19.74 -16.67 7.25
N THR A 299 20.56 -15.74 6.76
CA THR A 299 21.11 -15.79 5.42
C THR A 299 22.24 -16.82 5.38
N THR A 300 22.19 -17.75 4.43
CA THR A 300 23.37 -18.59 4.11
C THR A 300 24.53 -17.69 3.68
N PRO A 301 25.76 -17.90 4.16
CA PRO A 301 26.94 -17.33 3.52
C PRO A 301 26.88 -17.73 2.05
N SER A 302 27.00 -16.77 1.13
CA SER A 302 26.96 -17.10 -0.30
C SER A 302 27.95 -18.24 -0.56
N MET A 303 27.47 -19.35 -1.13
CA MET A 303 28.38 -20.30 -1.73
C MET A 303 29.15 -19.51 -2.78
N SER A 304 30.45 -19.35 -2.56
CA SER A 304 31.38 -18.82 -3.55
C SER A 304 31.08 -19.49 -4.89
N SER A 305 30.70 -18.68 -5.87
CA SER A 305 30.43 -19.11 -7.24
C SER A 305 31.57 -19.99 -7.73
N THR A 306 31.35 -21.31 -7.77
CA THR A 306 32.32 -22.24 -8.33
C THR A 306 31.84 -22.58 -9.74
N THR A 307 32.67 -22.20 -10.72
CA THR A 307 32.64 -22.59 -12.14
C THR A 307 31.50 -22.02 -13.00
N THR A 308 31.71 -20.81 -13.50
CA THR A 308 31.14 -20.38 -14.80
C THR A 308 32.18 -20.67 -15.87
N THR A 309 31.87 -21.61 -16.75
CA THR A 309 32.62 -21.86 -17.99
C THR A 309 32.57 -20.60 -18.86
N THR A 310 33.70 -19.92 -18.98
CA THR A 310 33.91 -18.73 -19.80
C THR A 310 33.81 -19.09 -21.29
N LEU A 311 32.72 -18.70 -21.95
CA LEU A 311 32.73 -18.45 -23.39
C LEU A 311 33.30 -17.05 -23.61
N LEU A 312 34.56 -17.02 -24.05
CA LEU A 312 35.31 -15.82 -24.42
C LEU A 312 34.72 -15.19 -25.68
N LEU A 313 34.36 -13.91 -25.60
CA LEU A 313 34.29 -13.01 -26.75
C LEU A 313 35.38 -11.91 -26.59
N PRO A 314 35.92 -11.38 -27.70
CA PRO A 314 37.22 -10.72 -27.71
C PRO A 314 37.20 -9.29 -27.15
N PRO A 315 38.39 -8.76 -26.77
CA PRO A 315 38.51 -7.53 -26.01
C PRO A 315 38.57 -6.30 -26.92
N ASN A 316 37.75 -5.29 -26.66
CA ASN A 316 38.03 -3.90 -27.00
C ASN A 316 37.02 -3.01 -26.26
N ASP A 317 37.37 -2.56 -25.05
CA ASP A 317 37.59 -1.14 -24.79
C ASP A 317 38.07 -0.98 -23.34
N SER A 318 39.25 -0.40 -23.18
CA SER A 318 39.93 -0.23 -21.90
C SER A 318 39.38 1.00 -21.17
N ARG A 319 38.48 0.78 -20.21
CA ARG A 319 38.32 1.67 -19.05
C ARG A 319 38.41 0.83 -17.79
N ILE A 320 39.50 1.04 -17.06
CA ILE A 320 39.75 0.47 -15.74
C ILE A 320 38.63 0.98 -14.82
N LEU A 321 37.69 0.10 -14.49
CA LEU A 321 36.74 0.31 -13.40
C LEU A 321 37.47 0.03 -12.07
N PRO A 322 37.36 0.90 -11.05
CA PRO A 322 37.90 0.59 -9.74
C PRO A 322 37.17 -0.62 -9.15
N ILE A 323 37.92 -1.47 -8.45
CA ILE A 323 37.42 -2.64 -7.73
C ILE A 323 36.34 -2.18 -6.75
N VAL A 324 35.08 -2.46 -7.09
CA VAL A 324 33.91 -2.22 -6.24
C VAL A 324 33.90 -3.28 -5.15
N GLN A 325 33.92 -2.86 -3.89
CA GLN A 325 33.69 -3.74 -2.74
C GLN A 325 32.29 -4.38 -2.87
N PRO A 326 32.11 -5.67 -2.55
CA PRO A 326 30.80 -6.30 -2.64
C PRO A 326 29.92 -5.81 -1.49
N GLY A 327 29.10 -4.81 -1.75
CA GLY A 327 28.13 -4.26 -0.79
C GLY A 327 27.41 -3.06 -1.38
N LEU A 328 26.11 -3.24 -1.63
CA LEU A 328 25.15 -2.33 -2.28
C LEU A 328 25.33 -2.13 -3.79
N GLU A 329 24.49 -2.83 -4.57
CA GLU A 329 24.20 -2.43 -5.95
C GLU A 329 23.40 -1.11 -5.98
N PRO A 330 23.47 -0.34 -7.09
CA PRO A 330 22.99 1.04 -7.17
C PRO A 330 21.45 1.24 -7.16
N ASN A 331 20.66 0.18 -7.04
CA ASN A 331 19.20 0.27 -7.19
C ASN A 331 18.47 0.50 -5.85
N THR A 332 18.88 1.50 -5.07
CA THR A 332 18.27 1.84 -3.77
C THR A 332 16.94 2.61 -3.89
N TRP A 333 16.52 3.01 -5.10
CA TRP A 333 15.31 3.82 -5.33
C TRP A 333 14.01 3.03 -5.12
N ASP A 334 14.09 1.70 -5.19
CA ASP A 334 12.95 0.78 -5.14
C ASP A 334 12.62 0.32 -3.69
N GLU A 335 13.22 0.97 -2.68
CA GLU A 335 13.26 0.52 -1.28
C GLU A 335 12.52 1.44 -0.30
N PHE A 336 11.74 2.37 -0.81
CA PHE A 336 10.84 3.19 0.00
C PHE A 336 9.39 2.77 -0.29
N PRO A 337 8.54 2.63 0.74
CA PRO A 337 7.10 2.48 0.54
C PRO A 337 6.63 3.68 -0.29
N ASN A 338 6.39 3.42 -1.56
CA ASN A 338 6.00 4.45 -2.49
C ASN A 338 4.50 4.62 -2.34
N GLY A 339 4.14 5.58 -1.48
CA GLY A 339 2.78 6.09 -1.46
C GLY A 339 2.38 6.61 -2.84
N ARG A 340 1.29 7.38 -2.90
CA ARG A 340 0.74 7.88 -4.15
C ARG A 340 1.77 8.57 -5.09
N PHE A 341 2.77 9.24 -4.53
CA PHE A 341 3.75 10.02 -5.29
C PHE A 341 5.10 9.33 -5.49
N GLY A 342 5.23 8.05 -5.15
CA GLY A 342 6.47 7.33 -5.42
C GLY A 342 6.57 6.85 -6.87
N ASP A 343 7.68 6.19 -7.19
CA ASP A 343 7.92 5.65 -8.53
C ASP A 343 6.89 4.55 -8.87
N SER A 344 6.12 4.76 -9.94
CA SER A 344 5.08 3.82 -10.40
C SER A 344 5.63 2.49 -10.89
N ARG A 345 6.93 2.44 -11.20
CA ARG A 345 7.66 1.21 -11.55
C ARG A 345 7.99 0.41 -10.30
N SER A 346 7.93 1.00 -9.11
CA SER A 346 8.19 0.26 -7.88
C SER A 346 7.09 -0.77 -7.66
N PRO A 347 7.44 -2.03 -7.33
CA PRO A 347 6.45 -3.02 -6.94
C PRO A 347 5.66 -2.68 -5.68
N ALA A 348 6.19 -1.78 -4.85
CA ALA A 348 5.52 -1.30 -3.65
C ALA A 348 4.63 -0.08 -3.91
N TYR A 349 4.47 0.36 -5.17
CA TYR A 349 3.69 1.53 -5.53
C TYR A 349 2.20 1.39 -5.16
N GLY A 350 1.71 2.34 -4.37
CA GLY A 350 0.33 2.41 -3.87
C GLY A 350 0.26 2.40 -2.35
N LYS A 351 -0.90 2.77 -1.78
CA LYS A 351 -1.09 2.78 -0.33
C LYS A 351 -1.14 1.34 0.21
N ILE A 352 -0.40 1.07 1.30
CA ILE A 352 -0.35 -0.22 2.00
C ILE A 352 -1.75 -0.69 2.43
N ASP A 353 -2.61 0.23 2.86
CA ASP A 353 -3.98 -0.03 3.32
C ASP A 353 -4.81 -0.80 2.28
N GLN A 354 -4.54 -0.61 0.99
CA GLN A 354 -5.26 -1.23 -0.10
C GLN A 354 -5.08 -2.75 -0.18
N TYR A 355 -3.95 -3.25 0.32
CA TYR A 355 -3.58 -4.66 0.25
C TYR A 355 -3.91 -5.42 1.53
N TYR A 356 -4.05 -4.70 2.65
CA TYR A 356 -4.41 -5.24 3.97
C TYR A 356 -5.83 -4.85 4.42
N GLY A 357 -6.69 -4.46 3.47
CA GLY A 357 -8.14 -4.37 3.67
C GLY A 357 -8.79 -2.99 3.55
N GLY A 358 -8.32 -2.18 2.61
CA GLY A 358 -8.78 -0.81 2.44
C GLY A 358 -8.45 -0.20 1.08
N ILE A 359 -8.90 -0.80 -0.03
CA ILE A 359 -8.93 -0.07 -1.31
C ILE A 359 -9.91 1.09 -1.14
N GLY A 360 -9.54 2.30 -1.57
CA GLY A 360 -10.45 3.47 -1.61
C GLY A 360 -11.13 3.81 -0.28
N LYS A 361 -10.54 3.40 0.85
CA LYS A 361 -11.13 3.65 2.16
C LYS A 361 -11.08 5.14 2.46
N LEU A 362 -12.16 5.63 3.05
CA LEU A 362 -12.19 6.94 3.65
C LEU A 362 -10.98 7.15 4.56
N SER A 363 -10.50 8.38 4.58
CA SER A 363 -9.37 8.79 5.40
C SER A 363 -9.55 8.50 6.91
N CYS A 364 -10.79 8.38 7.39
CA CYS A 364 -11.09 7.94 8.74
C CYS A 364 -12.29 6.99 8.78
N ASP A 365 -12.58 6.43 9.96
CA ASP A 365 -13.79 5.62 10.17
C ASP A 365 -15.07 6.42 9.92
N SER A 366 -16.17 5.72 9.62
CA SER A 366 -17.44 6.32 9.23
C SER A 366 -18.03 7.28 10.26
N LEU A 367 -17.86 7.03 11.56
CA LEU A 367 -18.40 7.89 12.61
C LEU A 367 -17.59 9.19 12.73
N THR A 368 -16.26 9.08 12.69
CA THR A 368 -15.37 10.24 12.65
C THR A 368 -15.61 11.07 11.39
N GLY A 369 -15.76 10.41 10.23
CA GLY A 369 -16.04 11.07 8.95
C GLY A 369 -17.36 11.84 8.97
N LEU A 370 -18.45 11.22 9.44
CA LEU A 370 -19.74 11.90 9.58
C LEU A 370 -19.67 13.10 10.52
N LYS A 371 -18.88 13.01 11.60
CA LYS A 371 -18.69 14.12 12.54
C LYS A 371 -17.91 15.29 11.95
N GLN A 372 -16.86 15.01 11.18
CA GLN A 372 -15.99 16.04 10.60
C GLN A 372 -16.58 16.65 9.32
N TRP A 373 -17.16 15.81 8.46
CA TRP A 373 -17.57 16.21 7.11
C TRP A 373 -19.05 16.55 6.99
N GLY A 374 -19.87 16.08 7.94
CA GLY A 374 -21.30 16.31 7.96
C GLY A 374 -22.04 15.60 6.81
N SER A 375 -23.28 16.04 6.56
CA SER A 375 -24.16 15.53 5.50
C SER A 375 -24.48 16.65 4.49
N PRO A 376 -23.57 16.97 3.55
CA PRO A 376 -23.74 18.14 2.67
C PRO A 376 -24.96 18.00 1.76
N LYS A 377 -25.74 19.06 1.62
CA LYS A 377 -26.96 19.13 0.79
C LYS A 377 -26.84 20.04 -0.42
N SER A 378 -25.73 20.76 -0.53
CA SER A 378 -25.41 21.66 -1.65
C SER A 378 -23.92 21.65 -1.97
N GLU A 379 -23.56 22.05 -3.19
CA GLU A 379 -22.15 22.23 -3.60
C GLU A 379 -21.42 23.28 -2.74
N ALA A 380 -22.17 24.27 -2.22
CA ALA A 380 -21.65 25.26 -1.28
C ALA A 380 -21.23 24.64 0.06
N GLU A 381 -21.95 23.64 0.57
CA GLU A 381 -21.58 22.92 1.79
C GLU A 381 -20.35 22.02 1.59
N ILE A 382 -20.18 21.45 0.39
CA ILE A 382 -18.94 20.75 0.04
C ILE A 382 -17.79 21.75 -0.06
N THR A 383 -18.02 22.92 -0.65
CA THR A 383 -17.01 23.99 -0.67
C THR A 383 -16.61 24.42 0.74
N ASP A 384 -17.59 24.58 1.64
CA ASP A 384 -17.35 24.91 3.04
C ASP A 384 -16.49 23.85 3.75
N LEU A 385 -16.67 22.56 3.43
CA LEU A 385 -15.81 21.49 3.95
C LEU A 385 -14.32 21.74 3.69
N PHE A 386 -13.95 22.02 2.43
CA PHE A 386 -12.56 22.29 2.06
C PHE A 386 -12.04 23.60 2.67
N VAL A 387 -12.90 24.62 2.79
CA VAL A 387 -12.58 25.88 3.45
C VAL A 387 -12.30 25.68 4.94
N ARG A 388 -13.15 24.94 5.66
CA ARG A 388 -12.98 24.62 7.08
C ARG A 388 -11.70 23.83 7.32
N TYR A 389 -11.37 22.87 6.44
CA TYR A 389 -10.11 22.13 6.52
C TYR A 389 -8.90 23.04 6.32
N THR A 390 -8.93 23.93 5.32
CA THR A 390 -7.85 24.90 5.07
C THR A 390 -7.64 25.85 6.26
N LYS A 391 -8.74 26.22 6.95
CA LYS A 391 -8.70 27.04 8.17
C LYS A 391 -8.35 26.26 9.44
N ARG A 392 -8.09 24.95 9.34
CA ARG A 392 -7.80 24.06 10.47
C ARG A 392 -8.97 23.97 11.48
N GLU A 393 -10.20 24.17 11.02
CA GLU A 393 -11.41 23.99 11.83
C GLU A 393 -11.84 22.51 11.92
N ILE A 394 -11.38 21.70 10.98
CA ILE A 394 -11.48 20.24 10.98
C ILE A 394 -10.12 19.62 10.64
N ASP A 395 -9.90 18.40 11.11
CA ASP A 395 -8.61 17.72 11.03
C ASP A 395 -8.49 16.79 9.81
N SER A 396 -9.57 16.55 9.08
CA SER A 396 -9.59 15.62 7.95
C SER A 396 -10.56 16.03 6.84
N THR A 397 -10.30 15.49 5.65
CA THR A 397 -11.23 15.47 4.50
C THR A 397 -11.37 14.04 4.02
N PRO A 398 -12.30 13.68 3.13
CA PRO A 398 -12.35 12.33 2.57
C PRO A 398 -11.02 11.85 1.96
N TRP A 399 -10.17 12.77 1.47
CA TRP A 399 -8.87 12.48 0.84
C TRP A 399 -7.65 12.59 1.77
N SER A 400 -7.78 13.23 2.94
CA SER A 400 -6.70 13.40 3.92
C SER A 400 -7.14 12.99 5.32
N ASP A 401 -6.38 12.10 5.96
CA ASP A 401 -6.61 11.57 7.31
C ASP A 401 -5.86 12.34 8.40
N THR A 402 -5.06 13.31 7.97
CA THR A 402 -4.20 14.11 8.83
C THR A 402 -4.55 15.58 8.70
N PRO A 403 -4.35 16.38 9.77
CA PRO A 403 -4.48 17.83 9.69
C PRO A 403 -3.52 18.40 8.66
N LEU A 404 -3.86 19.59 8.14
CA LEU A 404 -3.00 20.31 7.21
C LEU A 404 -1.59 20.48 7.77
N LEU A 405 -0.58 20.05 7.02
CA LEU A 405 0.83 20.15 7.44
C LEU A 405 1.27 21.62 7.51
N GLU A 406 2.24 21.91 8.37
CA GLU A 406 2.77 23.28 8.56
C GLU A 406 3.39 23.84 7.27
N GLU A 407 3.91 23.01 6.36
CA GLU A 407 4.44 23.47 5.06
C GLU A 407 3.39 24.20 4.20
N SER A 408 2.10 23.87 4.39
CA SER A 408 1.01 24.49 3.63
C SER A 408 0.72 25.92 4.08
N ASP A 409 1.24 26.36 5.24
CA ASP A 409 1.05 27.72 5.74
C ASP A 409 1.62 28.75 4.74
N LEU A 410 2.68 28.39 4.00
CA LEU A 410 3.29 29.22 2.96
C LEU A 410 2.36 29.55 1.79
N ILE A 411 1.34 28.72 1.56
CA ILE A 411 0.46 28.76 0.37
C ILE A 411 -1.03 28.77 0.75
N SER A 412 -1.32 28.87 2.05
CA SER A 412 -2.64 28.71 2.65
C SER A 412 -3.66 29.73 2.14
N ASP A 413 -3.25 30.99 1.96
CA ASP A 413 -4.12 32.06 1.46
C ASP A 413 -4.62 31.79 0.04
N THR A 414 -3.74 31.35 -0.86
CA THR A 414 -4.11 31.01 -2.25
C THR A 414 -5.00 29.77 -2.26
N ILE A 415 -4.65 28.71 -1.50
CA ILE A 415 -5.47 27.49 -1.37
C ILE A 415 -6.87 27.83 -0.86
N LEU A 416 -6.98 28.69 0.16
CA LEU A 416 -8.26 29.10 0.73
C LEU A 416 -9.14 29.79 -0.32
N LYS A 417 -8.59 30.76 -1.05
CA LYS A 417 -9.31 31.47 -2.12
C LYS A 417 -9.72 30.54 -3.26
N MET A 418 -8.87 29.58 -3.63
CA MET A 418 -9.19 28.55 -4.63
C MET A 418 -10.36 27.68 -4.18
N ASN A 419 -10.31 27.17 -2.96
CA ASN A 419 -11.38 26.38 -2.37
C ASN A 419 -12.70 27.16 -2.36
N MET A 420 -12.69 28.43 -1.93
CA MET A 420 -13.87 29.30 -1.94
C MET A 420 -14.50 29.49 -3.34
N LYS A 421 -13.72 29.31 -4.42
CA LYS A 421 -14.18 29.40 -5.82
C LYS A 421 -14.55 28.06 -6.44
N GLY A 422 -14.53 26.98 -5.66
CA GLY A 422 -14.90 25.63 -6.11
C GLY A 422 -13.77 24.85 -6.78
N TYR A 423 -12.51 25.30 -6.65
CA TYR A 423 -11.32 24.51 -6.98
C TYR A 423 -10.90 23.75 -5.73
N TRP A 424 -11.49 22.58 -5.51
CA TRP A 424 -11.35 21.85 -4.25
C TRP A 424 -10.04 21.10 -4.15
N THR A 425 -9.08 21.66 -3.42
CA THR A 425 -7.71 21.16 -3.29
C THR A 425 -7.65 19.90 -2.43
N ILE A 426 -6.95 18.88 -2.91
CA ILE A 426 -6.73 17.62 -2.18
C ILE A 426 -5.25 17.33 -1.92
N SER A 427 -4.34 18.01 -2.61
CA SER A 427 -2.90 17.92 -2.36
C SER A 427 -2.19 19.17 -2.88
N SER A 428 -1.14 19.60 -2.20
CA SER A 428 -0.34 20.76 -2.57
C SER A 428 1.02 20.68 -1.91
N GLN A 429 2.03 21.29 -2.55
CA GLN A 429 3.36 21.46 -1.98
C GLN A 429 3.94 22.79 -2.45
N PRO A 430 4.56 23.60 -1.58
CA PRO A 430 5.29 24.80 -1.99
C PRO A 430 6.56 24.44 -2.77
N ALA A 431 7.16 25.44 -3.42
CA ALA A 431 8.50 25.30 -3.97
C ALA A 431 9.56 25.57 -2.87
N CYS A 432 10.71 24.93 -3.00
CA CYS A 432 11.83 25.03 -2.08
C CYS A 432 13.14 24.95 -2.86
N ASP A 433 14.05 25.91 -2.64
CA ASP A 433 15.38 25.94 -3.24
C ASP A 433 16.48 25.78 -2.18
N GLY A 434 16.81 24.53 -1.85
CA GLY A 434 17.99 24.21 -1.05
C GLY A 434 17.83 24.42 0.44
N PHE A 435 16.69 24.05 1.02
CA PHE A 435 16.50 24.13 2.47
C PHE A 435 17.35 23.06 3.18
N PRO A 436 17.81 23.29 4.42
CA PRO A 436 18.52 22.27 5.19
C PRO A 436 17.71 20.97 5.31
N SER A 437 18.36 19.82 5.22
CA SER A 437 17.74 18.49 5.39
C SER A 437 17.02 18.29 6.73
N ASP A 438 17.39 19.06 7.75
CA ASP A 438 16.76 19.06 9.07
C ASP A 438 15.83 20.27 9.31
N ASN A 439 15.37 20.91 8.23
CA ASN A 439 14.33 21.92 8.30
C ASN A 439 13.04 21.32 8.88
N GLN A 440 12.36 22.07 9.74
CA GLN A 440 11.16 21.61 10.45
C GLN A 440 9.97 21.32 9.53
N PHE A 441 9.85 22.03 8.41
CA PHE A 441 8.67 21.99 7.54
C PHE A 441 8.84 21.01 6.38
N VAL A 442 9.98 21.07 5.70
CA VAL A 442 10.24 20.33 4.45
C VAL A 442 11.42 19.37 4.54
N GLY A 443 12.07 19.28 5.71
CA GLY A 443 13.29 18.49 5.89
C GLY A 443 13.05 16.99 5.90
N PHE A 444 13.87 16.25 5.16
CA PHE A 444 13.96 14.79 5.23
C PHE A 444 15.41 14.32 5.04
N GLY A 445 15.66 13.03 5.34
CA GLY A 445 16.95 12.39 5.11
C GLY A 445 18.04 12.75 6.15
N PRO A 446 19.31 12.37 5.90
CA PRO A 446 20.40 12.57 6.85
C PRO A 446 20.78 14.05 6.99
N LYS A 447 21.19 14.44 8.20
CA LYS A 447 21.62 15.81 8.52
C LYS A 447 22.77 16.29 7.64
N GLY A 448 22.76 17.59 7.33
CA GLY A 448 23.82 18.26 6.56
C GLY A 448 23.69 18.10 5.06
N GLY A 449 22.49 17.74 4.57
CA GLY A 449 22.10 17.82 3.15
C GLY A 449 21.18 19.01 2.86
N TYR A 450 20.68 19.06 1.62
CA TYR A 450 19.79 20.11 1.12
C TYR A 450 18.59 19.52 0.38
N ILE A 451 17.42 20.11 0.59
CA ILE A 451 16.14 19.68 0.03
C ILE A 451 15.66 20.69 -1.00
N TYR A 452 15.01 20.17 -2.03
CA TYR A 452 14.45 20.95 -3.12
C TYR A 452 13.06 20.45 -3.47
N GLN A 453 12.15 21.37 -3.75
CA GLN A 453 10.77 21.08 -4.13
C GLN A 453 10.34 21.96 -5.29
N LYS A 454 9.62 21.38 -6.25
CA LYS A 454 8.78 22.12 -7.18
C LYS A 454 7.41 22.32 -6.55
N SER A 455 6.80 23.48 -6.83
CA SER A 455 5.43 23.71 -6.42
C SER A 455 4.48 22.89 -7.29
N PHE A 456 3.51 22.24 -6.65
CA PHE A 456 2.39 21.63 -7.35
C PHE A 456 1.11 21.78 -6.54
N VAL A 457 -0.02 21.66 -7.22
CA VAL A 457 -1.33 21.59 -6.60
C VAL A 457 -2.22 20.61 -7.36
N GLU A 458 -3.06 19.90 -6.64
CA GLU A 458 -4.10 19.04 -7.19
C GLU A 458 -5.47 19.37 -6.58
N PHE A 459 -6.48 19.46 -7.44
CA PHE A 459 -7.84 19.82 -7.04
C PHE A 459 -8.90 19.22 -7.96
N PHE A 460 -10.13 19.20 -7.48
CA PHE A 460 -11.33 18.97 -8.29
C PHE A 460 -11.89 20.29 -8.83
N LEU A 461 -12.34 20.29 -10.09
CA LEU A 461 -12.94 21.45 -10.76
C LEU A 461 -13.98 21.04 -11.80
N ASN A 462 -14.82 21.97 -12.24
CA ASN A 462 -15.81 21.72 -13.29
C ASN A 462 -15.20 21.85 -14.70
N GLN A 463 -15.96 21.42 -15.72
CA GLN A 463 -15.52 21.45 -17.13
C GLN A 463 -15.13 22.85 -17.59
N THR A 464 -15.95 23.86 -17.29
CA THR A 464 -15.73 25.25 -17.74
C THR A 464 -14.46 25.83 -17.12
N GLN A 465 -14.25 25.60 -15.82
CA GLN A 465 -13.03 25.98 -15.10
C GLN A 465 -11.81 25.30 -15.72
N LEU A 466 -11.92 24.01 -16.06
CA LEU A 466 -10.82 23.27 -16.66
C LEU A 466 -10.41 23.88 -18.01
N GLU A 467 -11.36 24.14 -18.90
CA GLU A 467 -11.08 24.70 -20.22
C GLU A 467 -10.38 26.07 -20.14
N ILE A 468 -10.85 26.97 -19.26
CA ILE A 468 -10.23 28.28 -19.02
C ILE A 468 -8.80 28.10 -18.49
N LEU A 469 -8.62 27.21 -17.52
CA LEU A 469 -7.33 26.97 -16.88
C LEU A 469 -6.31 26.37 -17.85
N LEU A 470 -6.70 25.39 -18.67
CA LEU A 470 -5.82 24.81 -19.68
C LEU A 470 -5.41 25.84 -20.73
N MET A 471 -6.33 26.69 -21.18
CA MET A 471 -6.00 27.80 -22.09
C MET A 471 -4.99 28.76 -21.44
N ALA A 472 -5.18 29.13 -20.18
CA ALA A 472 -4.26 30.00 -19.45
C ALA A 472 -2.87 29.38 -19.29
N ILE A 473 -2.77 28.08 -19.03
CA ILE A 473 -1.50 27.35 -18.94
C ILE A 473 -0.76 27.40 -20.28
N GLU A 474 -1.45 27.10 -21.38
CA GLU A 474 -0.84 27.12 -22.71
C GLU A 474 -0.42 28.54 -23.12
N MET A 475 -1.21 29.56 -22.77
CA MET A 475 -0.83 30.96 -22.95
C MET A 475 0.41 31.34 -22.14
N GLU A 476 0.50 30.93 -20.87
CA GLU A 476 1.68 31.17 -20.03
C GLU A 476 2.92 30.48 -20.59
N ASN A 477 2.79 29.21 -20.98
CA ASN A 477 3.87 28.43 -21.58
C ASN A 477 4.37 29.04 -22.90
N SER A 478 3.49 29.67 -23.68
CA SER A 478 3.87 30.32 -24.95
C SER A 478 4.76 31.56 -24.78
N LYS A 479 4.88 32.11 -23.55
CA LYS A 479 5.73 33.28 -23.26
C LYS A 479 7.22 32.94 -23.22
N ALA A 480 7.57 31.67 -23.13
CA ALA A 480 8.95 31.18 -23.08
C ALA A 480 9.20 30.12 -24.17
N GLU A 481 10.47 29.91 -24.52
CA GLU A 481 10.85 28.85 -25.46
C GLU A 481 10.52 27.45 -24.90
N VAL A 482 10.57 27.30 -23.57
CA VAL A 482 10.22 26.07 -22.86
C VAL A 482 9.17 26.39 -21.81
N GLY A 483 7.95 25.89 -22.01
CA GLY A 483 6.86 26.00 -21.05
C GLY A 483 7.15 25.22 -19.76
N MET A 484 7.03 25.89 -18.62
CA MET A 484 7.36 25.34 -17.30
C MET A 484 6.14 24.81 -16.54
N LEU A 485 4.93 25.17 -16.95
CA LEU A 485 3.70 24.68 -16.33
C LEU A 485 3.24 23.39 -17.00
N LYS A 486 3.23 22.30 -16.24
CA LYS A 486 2.77 20.99 -16.68
C LYS A 486 1.47 20.61 -15.99
N TYR A 487 0.57 19.92 -16.69
CA TYR A 487 -0.69 19.49 -16.11
C TYR A 487 -1.10 18.06 -16.50
N PHE A 488 -1.91 17.46 -15.65
CA PHE A 488 -2.68 16.24 -15.91
C PHE A 488 -4.12 16.48 -15.47
N ALA A 489 -5.10 16.14 -16.32
CA ALA A 489 -6.50 16.20 -15.96
C ALA A 489 -7.25 14.96 -16.44
N GLY A 490 -8.11 14.40 -15.59
CA GLY A 490 -8.92 13.23 -15.92
C GLY A 490 -10.25 13.19 -15.21
N LYS A 491 -11.16 12.37 -15.72
CA LYS A 491 -12.52 12.18 -15.20
C LYS A 491 -12.75 10.77 -14.67
N ARG A 492 -13.81 10.62 -13.88
CA ARG A 492 -14.28 9.33 -13.39
C ARG A 492 -14.70 8.43 -14.55
N ASN A 493 -14.39 7.14 -14.46
CA ASN A 493 -14.80 6.10 -15.43
C ASN A 493 -14.49 6.44 -16.90
N SER A 494 -13.46 7.24 -17.12
CA SER A 494 -12.98 7.63 -18.45
C SER A 494 -11.48 7.39 -18.55
N ASP A 495 -11.07 6.81 -19.67
CA ASP A 495 -9.66 6.71 -20.06
C ASP A 495 -9.13 8.04 -20.64
N GLU A 496 -10.01 9.03 -20.83
CA GLU A 496 -9.63 10.36 -21.29
C GLU A 496 -8.75 11.07 -20.24
N ILE A 497 -7.51 11.34 -20.65
CA ILE A 497 -6.57 12.18 -19.91
C ILE A 497 -6.15 13.33 -20.80
N LYS A 498 -6.28 14.56 -20.30
CA LYS A 498 -5.73 15.77 -20.91
C LYS A 498 -4.41 16.10 -20.23
N SER A 499 -3.35 16.29 -21.01
CA SER A 499 -2.02 16.63 -20.50
C SER A 499 -1.15 17.26 -21.58
N ASN A 500 -0.24 18.15 -21.18
CA ASN A 500 0.84 18.69 -22.01
C ASN A 500 2.22 18.08 -21.65
N VAL A 501 2.21 16.94 -20.96
CA VAL A 501 3.38 16.12 -20.62
C VAL A 501 3.49 14.98 -21.63
N ASN A 502 4.67 14.78 -22.19
CA ASN A 502 4.87 13.71 -23.16
C ASN A 502 4.87 12.34 -22.48
N VAL A 503 4.48 11.30 -23.22
CA VAL A 503 4.52 9.92 -22.72
C VAL A 503 5.97 9.55 -22.37
N GLY A 504 6.20 9.12 -21.13
CA GLY A 504 7.52 8.76 -20.61
C GLY A 504 8.30 9.90 -19.95
N GLU A 505 7.77 11.12 -19.90
CA GLU A 505 8.37 12.21 -19.11
C GLU A 505 8.12 11.99 -17.60
N THR A 506 9.21 12.02 -16.83
CA THR A 506 9.20 11.95 -15.37
C THR A 506 9.26 13.35 -14.77
N ASN A 507 8.25 13.72 -13.96
CA ASN A 507 8.24 15.00 -13.24
C ASN A 507 8.59 14.77 -11.77
N VAL A 508 9.89 14.77 -11.46
CA VAL A 508 10.37 14.80 -10.07
C VAL A 508 10.00 16.15 -9.46
N VAL A 509 9.26 16.13 -8.36
CA VAL A 509 8.81 17.34 -7.64
C VAL A 509 9.46 17.50 -6.27
N THR A 510 10.06 16.46 -5.70
CA THR A 510 10.82 16.56 -4.43
C THR A 510 12.09 15.73 -4.49
N TRP A 511 13.23 16.34 -4.18
CA TRP A 511 14.53 15.67 -4.13
C TRP A 511 15.47 16.27 -3.07
N GLY A 512 16.46 15.48 -2.66
CA GLY A 512 17.45 15.85 -1.67
C GLY A 512 18.87 15.48 -2.11
N VAL A 513 19.83 16.31 -1.72
CA VAL A 513 21.26 16.12 -1.97
C VAL A 513 21.98 15.97 -0.63
N PHE A 514 22.67 14.84 -0.43
CA PHE A 514 23.31 14.48 0.84
C PHE A 514 24.80 14.17 0.65
N ARG A 515 25.61 14.36 1.71
CA ARG A 515 27.10 14.29 1.64
C ARG A 515 27.69 12.95 1.21
N SER A 516 26.96 11.85 1.40
CA SER A 516 27.46 10.49 1.15
C SER A 516 26.39 9.59 0.54
N ALA A 517 25.50 10.18 -0.25
CA ALA A 517 24.49 9.47 -1.03
C ALA A 517 24.36 10.14 -2.40
N GLU A 518 23.86 9.39 -3.38
CA GLU A 518 23.37 9.98 -4.63
C GLU A 518 22.17 10.90 -4.35
N VAL A 519 21.75 11.66 -5.36
CA VAL A 519 20.52 12.47 -5.26
C VAL A 519 19.34 11.54 -4.99
N VAL A 520 18.58 11.83 -3.93
CA VAL A 520 17.42 11.04 -3.52
C VAL A 520 16.16 11.75 -3.96
N THR A 521 15.27 11.06 -4.67
CA THR A 521 13.96 11.58 -5.07
C THR A 521 12.86 10.90 -4.28
N THR A 522 11.96 11.65 -3.66
CA THR A 522 10.88 11.10 -2.81
C THR A 522 9.50 11.28 -3.44
N THR A 523 9.34 12.22 -4.36
CA THR A 523 8.02 12.58 -4.93
C THR A 523 8.15 12.79 -6.43
N ILE A 524 7.40 11.99 -7.20
CA ILE A 524 7.35 11.94 -8.65
C ILE A 524 5.88 11.99 -9.08
N ILE A 525 5.58 12.82 -10.07
CA ILE A 525 4.24 12.91 -10.67
C ILE A 525 4.35 12.57 -12.16
N GLU A 526 3.78 11.43 -12.54
CA GLU A 526 3.83 10.87 -13.89
C GLU A 526 2.44 10.54 -14.41
N LEU A 527 2.33 10.40 -15.73
CA LEU A 527 1.07 10.05 -16.39
C LEU A 527 0.48 8.72 -15.88
N ASN A 528 1.32 7.70 -15.71
CA ASN A 528 0.88 6.38 -15.23
C ASN A 528 0.44 6.44 -13.77
N SER A 529 1.23 7.10 -12.91
CA SER A 529 0.85 7.34 -11.51
C SER A 529 -0.46 8.09 -11.39
N PHE A 530 -0.64 9.15 -12.20
CA PHE A 530 -1.84 9.97 -12.23
C PHE A 530 -3.07 9.16 -12.68
N LYS A 531 -2.95 8.30 -13.70
CA LYS A 531 -4.05 7.43 -14.13
C LYS A 531 -4.53 6.52 -13.01
N THR A 532 -3.60 5.83 -12.34
CA THR A 532 -3.94 4.95 -11.20
C THR A 532 -4.53 5.73 -10.03
N TRP A 533 -3.95 6.90 -9.72
CA TRP A 533 -4.45 7.75 -8.64
C TRP A 533 -5.84 8.33 -8.94
N LYS A 534 -6.09 8.77 -10.18
CA LYS A 534 -7.38 9.32 -10.60
C LYS A 534 -8.51 8.38 -10.22
N ASP A 535 -8.38 7.11 -10.55
CA ASP A 535 -9.42 6.12 -10.25
C ASP A 535 -9.62 5.98 -8.75
N GLU A 536 -8.55 5.92 -7.96
CA GLU A 536 -8.63 5.91 -6.49
C GLU A 536 -9.27 7.18 -5.90
N ALA A 537 -8.91 8.36 -6.42
CA ALA A 537 -9.45 9.64 -5.98
C ALA A 537 -10.97 9.71 -6.21
N PHE A 538 -11.45 9.13 -7.31
CA PHE A 538 -12.88 9.02 -7.60
C PHE A 538 -13.57 7.86 -6.86
N GLU A 539 -12.86 6.81 -6.48
CA GLU A 539 -13.37 5.79 -5.57
C GLU A 539 -13.65 6.36 -4.17
N ILE A 540 -12.85 7.32 -3.70
CA ILE A 540 -13.08 8.01 -2.42
C ILE A 540 -14.42 8.78 -2.42
N TRP A 541 -14.83 9.36 -3.56
CA TRP A 541 -16.17 9.96 -3.69
C TRP A 541 -17.27 8.92 -3.44
N SER A 542 -17.11 7.70 -3.98
CA SER A 542 -18.07 6.60 -3.78
C SER A 542 -18.09 6.10 -2.35
N SER A 543 -16.92 6.03 -1.70
CA SER A 543 -16.81 5.67 -0.29
C SER A 543 -17.44 6.72 0.60
N TRP A 544 -17.33 8.01 0.27
CA TRP A 544 -18.02 9.08 1.00
C TRP A 544 -19.53 9.03 0.80
N GLU A 545 -20.00 8.81 -0.44
CA GLU A 545 -21.41 8.55 -0.75
C GLU A 545 -21.96 7.40 0.09
N SER A 546 -21.16 6.35 0.28
CA SER A 546 -21.55 5.17 1.04
C SER A 546 -21.68 5.41 2.54
N LEU A 547 -21.43 6.61 3.07
CA LEU A 547 -21.80 6.92 4.46
C LEU A 547 -23.31 7.15 4.64
N PHE A 548 -24.05 7.37 3.55
CA PHE A 548 -25.43 7.84 3.59
C PHE A 548 -26.39 6.78 3.03
N HIS A 549 -27.03 6.02 3.92
CA HIS A 549 -27.93 4.89 3.55
C HIS A 549 -29.39 5.06 3.98
N HIS A 550 -29.68 5.98 4.89
CA HIS A 550 -31.03 6.18 5.37
C HIS A 550 -31.84 7.03 4.39
N GLN A 551 -33.15 6.81 4.33
CA GLN A 551 -34.05 7.55 3.44
C GLN A 551 -33.97 9.09 3.63
N THR A 552 -33.57 9.55 4.82
CA THR A 552 -33.37 10.97 5.15
C THR A 552 -32.11 11.59 4.53
N ASP A 553 -31.15 10.77 4.09
CA ASP A 553 -29.83 11.21 3.59
C ASP A 553 -29.69 11.06 2.06
N HIS A 554 -30.79 10.71 1.38
CA HIS A 554 -30.79 10.49 -0.07
C HIS A 554 -30.31 11.72 -0.86
N GLN A 555 -30.64 12.93 -0.42
CA GLN A 555 -30.20 14.16 -1.09
C GLN A 555 -28.67 14.30 -1.09
N THR A 556 -28.03 14.04 0.06
CA THR A 556 -26.57 14.06 0.20
C THR A 556 -25.92 12.98 -0.66
N LYS A 557 -26.47 11.77 -0.62
CA LYS A 557 -26.02 10.65 -1.46
C LYS A 557 -26.02 11.02 -2.95
N THR A 558 -27.15 11.53 -3.44
CA THR A 558 -27.30 11.94 -4.85
C THR A 558 -26.35 13.08 -5.21
N LEU A 559 -26.18 14.07 -4.33
CA LEU A 559 -25.27 15.20 -4.55
C LEU A 559 -23.82 14.76 -4.71
N ILE A 560 -23.31 13.96 -3.76
CA ILE A 560 -21.93 13.46 -3.76
C ILE A 560 -21.66 12.63 -5.03
N ASN A 561 -22.61 11.78 -5.41
CA ASN A 561 -22.52 10.97 -6.64
C ASN A 561 -22.49 11.85 -7.90
N SER A 562 -23.41 12.82 -8.02
CA SER A 562 -23.46 13.74 -9.17
C SER A 562 -22.14 14.51 -9.32
N ILE A 563 -21.64 15.07 -8.23
CA ILE A 563 -20.39 15.84 -8.22
C ILE A 563 -19.21 14.96 -8.61
N GLY A 564 -19.10 13.76 -8.05
CA GLY A 564 -18.05 12.81 -8.39
C GLY A 564 -18.05 12.38 -9.86
N ASN A 565 -19.21 12.42 -10.55
CA ASN A 565 -19.31 12.11 -11.97
C ASN A 565 -19.04 13.33 -12.88
N GLU A 566 -19.33 14.55 -12.40
CA GLU A 566 -19.23 15.78 -13.18
C GLU A 566 -17.84 16.43 -13.15
N LYS A 567 -17.16 16.36 -12.00
CA LYS A 567 -15.87 17.04 -11.77
C LYS A 567 -14.72 16.34 -12.49
N TRP A 568 -13.70 17.13 -12.80
CA TRP A 568 -12.38 16.66 -13.20
C TRP A 568 -11.44 16.68 -12.02
N LEU A 569 -10.50 15.74 -11.99
CA LEU A 569 -9.30 15.83 -11.17
C LEU A 569 -8.21 16.49 -12.02
N CYS A 570 -7.55 17.52 -11.51
CA CYS A 570 -6.45 18.21 -12.20
C CYS A 570 -5.25 18.40 -11.27
N THR A 571 -4.06 18.01 -11.74
CA THR A 571 -2.77 18.33 -11.12
C THR A 571 -2.01 19.33 -11.99
N ILE A 572 -1.44 20.37 -11.38
CA ILE A 572 -0.56 21.35 -12.04
C ILE A 572 0.79 21.37 -11.31
N ILE A 573 1.88 21.37 -12.09
CA ILE A 573 3.25 21.40 -11.61
C ILE A 573 3.96 22.60 -12.26
N ASP A 574 4.69 23.40 -11.48
CA ASP A 574 5.65 24.37 -12.03
C ASP A 574 7.06 23.83 -11.92
N HIS A 575 7.75 23.69 -13.07
CA HIS A 575 9.13 23.23 -13.13
C HIS A 575 10.14 24.27 -12.68
N ASP A 576 9.75 25.55 -12.59
CA ASP A 576 10.62 26.63 -12.16
C ASP A 576 10.60 26.81 -10.64
N PHE A 577 11.22 25.84 -9.93
CA PHE A 577 11.30 25.84 -8.47
C PHE A 577 12.05 27.03 -7.87
N LYS A 578 12.77 27.81 -8.68
CA LYS A 578 13.49 29.02 -8.24
C LYS A 578 12.56 30.22 -8.05
N LEU A 579 11.38 30.19 -8.67
CA LEU A 579 10.38 31.23 -8.55
C LEU A 579 9.25 30.72 -7.65
N GLU A 580 9.48 30.75 -6.33
CA GLU A 580 8.63 30.07 -5.34
C GLU A 580 7.14 30.45 -5.42
N GLU A 581 6.86 31.70 -5.79
CA GLU A 581 5.51 32.29 -5.85
C GLU A 581 4.84 32.15 -7.23
N LYS A 582 5.54 31.63 -8.24
CA LYS A 582 5.07 31.72 -9.64
C LYS A 582 3.78 30.96 -9.87
N LEU A 583 3.70 29.69 -9.44
CA LEU A 583 2.49 28.89 -9.56
C LEU A 583 1.32 29.54 -8.82
N TRP A 584 1.56 30.02 -7.61
CA TRP A 584 0.51 30.58 -6.76
C TRP A 584 -0.04 31.89 -7.32
N LYS A 585 0.82 32.80 -7.79
CA LYS A 585 0.40 34.02 -8.50
C LYS A 585 -0.34 33.72 -9.80
N PHE A 586 0.10 32.70 -10.54
CA PHE A 586 -0.60 32.25 -11.74
C PHE A 586 -2.02 31.77 -11.41
N LEU A 587 -2.18 30.98 -10.36
CA LEU A 587 -3.49 30.49 -9.91
C LEU A 587 -4.35 31.62 -9.34
N GLU A 588 -3.79 32.57 -8.60
CA GLU A 588 -4.52 33.75 -8.13
C GLU A 588 -5.09 34.60 -9.26
N PHE A 589 -4.39 34.71 -10.38
CA PHE A 589 -4.88 35.48 -11.52
C PHE A 589 -5.95 34.74 -12.34
N ASN A 590 -5.84 33.42 -12.46
CA ASN A 590 -6.66 32.63 -13.40
C ASN A 590 -7.79 31.84 -12.74
N CYS A 591 -7.72 31.58 -11.42
CA CYS A 591 -8.69 30.78 -10.69
C CYS A 591 -9.54 31.60 -9.71
N ILE A 592 -9.07 32.76 -9.25
CA ILE A 592 -9.68 33.55 -8.17
C ILE A 592 -10.26 34.84 -8.72
#